data_AF-A0A928SXJ0-F1
#
_entry.id   AF-A0A928SXJ0-F1
#
_cell.length_a   1.000
_cell.length_b   1.000
_cell.length_c   1.000
_cell.angle_alpha   90.00
_cell.angle_beta   90.00
_cell.angle_gamma   90.00
#
_symmetry.space_group_name_H-M   'P 1'
#
loop_
_entity.id
_entity.type
_entity.pdbx_description
1 polymer ?
#
loop_
_entity_poly.entity_id
_entity_poly.type
_entity_poly.pdbx_seq_one_letter_code
_entity_poly.pdbx_strand_id
1 'polypeptide(L)'
;MSDELLVVVGPTASGKTELAVRLAEALGGEVVSADSVQVYTRFEIGTGKPSAAELARAPHHLIDVVEPNQPLDAAQWAQLAEAKIREISARGRRVIVCGGTFLWVRALLYGLAETPPADAQIRQAHQRRAEAEGRAALHAELVRVDPDSAARLNPNDLVRVSRALEVFELSGAPLSRWHAEHAFARVRHPHRLLGVRQSADALDARIARRLDRMLEAGWVAEVEALIAQGFGEARAMGSVGYKQIREAVSSGNTADLRERIYRATRVFARRQRTWLRAQPVEWLKPERAFAGDLASALAERE
;
A
#
# COMPACT_ATOMS: atom_id res chain seq x y z
N MET A 1 -7.21 -10.40 -26.55
CA MET A 1 -6.64 -10.58 -25.21
C MET A 1 -7.72 -10.16 -24.22
N SER A 2 -7.95 -10.91 -23.15
CA SER A 2 -8.97 -10.55 -22.15
C SER A 2 -8.71 -9.14 -21.62
N ASP A 3 -9.74 -8.29 -21.52
CA ASP A 3 -9.65 -6.96 -20.91
C ASP A 3 -9.54 -7.01 -19.37
N GLU A 4 -9.57 -8.22 -18.80
CA GLU A 4 -9.47 -8.44 -17.37
C GLU A 4 -8.07 -8.14 -16.82
N LEU A 5 -7.95 -7.33 -15.77
CA LEU A 5 -6.67 -7.08 -15.09
C LEU A 5 -6.27 -8.25 -14.19
N LEU A 6 -5.00 -8.64 -14.23
CA LEU A 6 -4.42 -9.52 -13.22
C LEU A 6 -3.87 -8.68 -12.07
N VAL A 7 -4.37 -8.89 -10.87
CA VAL A 7 -4.02 -8.09 -9.69
C VAL A 7 -3.36 -8.97 -8.64
N VAL A 8 -2.05 -8.89 -8.53
CA VAL A 8 -1.26 -9.66 -7.57
C VAL A 8 -1.21 -8.94 -6.22
N VAL A 9 -1.88 -9.52 -5.25
CA VAL A 9 -2.00 -9.02 -3.87
C VAL A 9 -1.39 -10.00 -2.87
N GLY A 10 -0.97 -9.47 -1.73
CA GLY A 10 -0.49 -10.31 -0.63
C GLY A 10 0.18 -9.52 0.48
N PRO A 11 0.37 -10.13 1.67
CA PRO A 11 1.13 -9.49 2.72
C PRO A 11 2.58 -9.25 2.29
N THR A 12 3.27 -8.34 2.97
CA THR A 12 4.72 -8.19 2.79
C THR A 12 5.43 -9.53 2.98
N ALA A 13 6.52 -9.73 2.23
CA ALA A 13 7.27 -10.99 2.15
C ALA A 13 6.50 -12.24 1.64
N SER A 14 5.28 -12.13 1.12
CA SER A 14 4.53 -13.29 0.59
C SER A 14 5.11 -13.91 -0.69
N GLY A 15 5.92 -13.14 -1.45
CA GLY A 15 6.35 -13.50 -2.80
C GLY A 15 5.50 -12.87 -3.92
N LYS A 16 4.68 -11.84 -3.62
CA LYS A 16 3.86 -11.14 -4.62
C LYS A 16 4.65 -10.58 -5.81
N THR A 17 5.81 -9.97 -5.56
CA THR A 17 6.67 -9.42 -6.63
C THR A 17 7.18 -10.52 -7.55
N GLU A 18 7.65 -11.63 -6.96
CA GLU A 18 8.12 -12.80 -7.71
C GLU A 18 7.00 -13.41 -8.56
N LEU A 19 5.79 -13.54 -8.02
CA LEU A 19 4.63 -13.98 -8.79
C LEU A 19 4.30 -13.01 -9.95
N ALA A 20 4.33 -11.70 -9.70
CA ALA A 20 4.07 -10.70 -10.74
C ALA A 20 5.10 -10.74 -11.87
N VAL A 21 6.40 -10.91 -11.54
CA VAL A 21 7.47 -11.09 -12.53
C VAL A 21 7.22 -12.34 -13.37
N ARG A 22 6.93 -13.49 -12.74
CA ARG A 22 6.68 -14.73 -13.48
C ARG A 22 5.45 -14.64 -14.38
N LEU A 23 4.39 -13.95 -13.93
CA LEU A 23 3.20 -13.69 -14.74
C LEU A 23 3.51 -12.78 -15.93
N ALA A 24 4.34 -11.76 -15.74
CA ALA A 24 4.75 -10.86 -16.81
C ALA A 24 5.57 -11.62 -17.87
N GLU A 25 6.50 -12.48 -17.46
CA GLU A 25 7.26 -13.32 -18.39
C GLU A 25 6.35 -14.28 -19.17
N ALA A 26 5.45 -14.98 -18.48
CA ALA A 26 4.59 -15.99 -19.08
C ALA A 26 3.56 -15.40 -20.05
N LEU A 27 3.09 -14.17 -19.80
CA LEU A 27 2.00 -13.54 -20.55
C LEU A 27 2.47 -12.37 -21.43
N GLY A 28 3.79 -12.16 -21.54
CA GLY A 28 4.37 -11.01 -22.25
C GLY A 28 3.87 -9.67 -21.69
N GLY A 29 3.73 -9.57 -20.37
CA GLY A 29 3.13 -8.44 -19.66
C GLY A 29 4.11 -7.45 -19.04
N GLU A 30 3.53 -6.40 -18.46
CA GLU A 30 4.23 -5.36 -17.71
C GLU A 30 3.51 -5.13 -16.37
N VAL A 31 4.25 -4.73 -15.33
CA VAL A 31 3.74 -4.60 -13.97
C VAL A 31 3.48 -3.13 -13.63
N VAL A 32 2.31 -2.81 -13.07
CA VAL A 32 2.00 -1.51 -12.46
C VAL A 32 2.08 -1.67 -10.94
N SER A 33 3.04 -0.99 -10.30
CA SER A 33 3.24 -1.09 -8.84
C SER A 33 2.15 -0.35 -8.08
N ALA A 34 1.50 -1.05 -7.16
CA ALA A 34 0.50 -0.54 -6.21
C ALA A 34 1.05 -0.55 -4.77
N ASP A 35 2.20 0.10 -4.57
CA ASP A 35 2.86 0.22 -3.27
C ASP A 35 3.11 1.70 -2.92
N SER A 36 2.61 2.10 -1.75
CA SER A 36 2.62 3.50 -1.32
C SER A 36 3.97 4.03 -0.85
N VAL A 37 5.02 3.20 -0.88
CA VAL A 37 6.38 3.63 -0.57
C VAL A 37 7.28 3.51 -1.80
N GLN A 38 7.11 2.49 -2.64
CA GLN A 38 7.93 2.31 -3.86
C GLN A 38 7.75 3.43 -4.90
N VAL A 39 6.65 4.19 -4.84
CA VAL A 39 6.45 5.37 -5.70
C VAL A 39 7.48 6.47 -5.48
N TYR A 40 8.11 6.53 -4.30
CA TYR A 40 9.00 7.61 -3.93
C TYR A 40 10.43 7.37 -4.41
N THR A 41 11.00 8.39 -5.03
CA THR A 41 12.43 8.45 -5.34
C THR A 41 13.25 8.39 -4.05
N ARG A 42 14.47 7.83 -4.12
CA ARG A 42 15.46 7.75 -3.03
C ARG A 42 15.14 6.77 -1.90
N PHE A 43 13.94 6.19 -1.85
CA PHE A 43 13.56 5.15 -0.89
C PHE A 43 13.78 3.75 -1.51
N GLU A 44 14.99 3.21 -1.39
CA GLU A 44 15.42 2.01 -2.13
C GLU A 44 15.31 0.73 -1.31
N ILE A 45 16.12 0.61 -0.26
CA ILE A 45 16.36 -0.66 0.44
C ILE A 45 15.10 -1.10 1.17
N GLY A 46 14.55 -0.23 2.01
CA GLY A 46 13.43 -0.54 2.89
C GLY A 46 12.10 -0.81 2.19
N THR A 47 11.92 -0.25 1.01
CA THR A 47 10.71 -0.45 0.19
C THR A 47 10.70 -1.81 -0.49
N GLY A 48 11.89 -2.42 -0.64
CA GLY A 48 12.13 -3.61 -1.43
C GLY A 48 11.52 -3.48 -2.82
N LYS A 49 11.88 -2.39 -3.49
CA LYS A 49 11.73 -2.23 -4.94
C LYS A 49 12.32 -3.44 -5.67
N PRO A 50 11.77 -3.81 -6.84
CA PRO A 50 12.38 -4.82 -7.68
C PRO A 50 13.81 -4.43 -8.04
N SER A 51 14.71 -5.40 -7.97
CA SER A 51 16.10 -5.27 -8.42
C SER A 51 16.18 -5.02 -9.93
N ALA A 52 17.32 -4.52 -10.42
CA ALA A 52 17.56 -4.36 -11.86
C ALA A 52 17.36 -5.67 -12.65
N ALA A 53 17.72 -6.82 -12.06
CA ALA A 53 17.50 -8.12 -12.67
C ALA A 53 16.00 -8.48 -12.78
N GLU A 54 15.18 -8.13 -11.78
CA GLU A 54 13.72 -8.30 -11.85
C GLU A 54 13.09 -7.33 -12.85
N LEU A 55 13.54 -6.07 -12.89
CA LEU A 55 13.07 -5.06 -13.85
C LEU A 55 13.39 -5.44 -15.30
N ALA A 56 14.55 -6.05 -15.54
CA ALA A 56 14.93 -6.54 -16.88
C ALA A 56 14.03 -7.70 -17.35
N ARG A 57 13.52 -8.51 -16.42
CA ARG A 57 12.60 -9.63 -16.70
C ARG A 57 11.15 -9.16 -16.86
N ALA A 58 10.75 -8.17 -16.08
CA ALA A 58 9.40 -7.61 -16.09
C ALA A 58 9.45 -6.11 -15.82
N PRO A 59 9.16 -5.25 -16.83
CA PRO A 59 9.09 -3.81 -16.62
C PRO A 59 8.08 -3.47 -15.52
N HIS A 60 8.51 -2.70 -14.51
CA HIS A 60 7.62 -2.17 -13.48
C HIS A 60 7.43 -0.66 -13.65
N HIS A 61 6.18 -0.24 -13.60
CA HIS A 61 5.73 1.15 -13.69
C HIS A 61 5.31 1.67 -12.32
N LEU A 62 5.28 2.99 -12.18
CA LEU A 62 4.92 3.71 -10.94
C LEU A 62 5.84 3.39 -9.76
N ILE A 63 7.12 3.16 -10.06
CA ILE A 63 8.22 3.15 -9.11
C ILE A 63 9.06 4.39 -9.42
N ASP A 64 9.53 5.10 -8.39
CA ASP A 64 10.36 6.32 -8.57
C ASP A 64 9.68 7.42 -9.40
N VAL A 65 8.38 7.62 -9.17
CA VAL A 65 7.56 8.59 -9.91
C VAL A 65 7.21 9.85 -9.13
N VAL A 66 7.56 9.91 -7.83
CA VAL A 66 7.25 11.04 -6.94
C VAL A 66 8.45 11.35 -6.05
N GLU A 67 8.77 12.63 -5.85
CA GLU A 67 9.82 13.03 -4.88
C GLU A 67 9.35 12.82 -3.43
N PRO A 68 10.26 12.54 -2.46
CA PRO A 68 9.91 12.26 -1.06
C PRO A 68 8.92 13.23 -0.38
N ASN A 69 8.98 14.51 -0.72
CA ASN A 69 8.20 15.58 -0.11
C ASN A 69 6.87 15.86 -0.84
N GLN A 70 6.64 15.24 -2.00
CA GLN A 70 5.43 15.42 -2.77
C GLN A 70 4.33 14.47 -2.28
N PRO A 71 3.09 14.95 -2.07
CA PRO A 71 2.00 14.07 -1.68
C PRO A 71 1.57 13.20 -2.88
N LEU A 72 1.32 11.92 -2.62
CA LEU A 72 0.59 11.04 -3.51
C LEU A 72 -0.50 10.29 -2.75
N ASP A 73 -1.75 10.54 -3.09
CA ASP A 73 -2.90 9.83 -2.54
C ASP A 73 -3.42 8.72 -3.48
N ALA A 74 -4.48 8.04 -3.03
CA ALA A 74 -5.06 6.93 -3.78
C ALA A 74 -5.75 7.35 -5.09
N ALA A 75 -6.31 8.57 -5.14
CA ALA A 75 -6.97 9.08 -6.34
C ALA A 75 -5.92 9.46 -7.40
N GLN A 76 -4.88 10.18 -6.99
CA GLN A 76 -3.76 10.55 -7.85
C GLN A 76 -3.04 9.30 -8.37
N TRP A 77 -2.75 8.32 -7.51
CA TRP A 77 -2.15 7.06 -7.95
C TRP A 77 -3.05 6.32 -8.95
N ALA A 78 -4.37 6.26 -8.72
CA ALA A 78 -5.28 5.58 -9.63
C ALA A 78 -5.30 6.24 -11.03
N GLN A 79 -5.21 7.57 -11.10
CA GLN A 79 -5.08 8.28 -12.38
C GLN A 79 -3.78 7.95 -13.11
N LEU A 80 -2.64 7.90 -12.39
CA LEU A 80 -1.36 7.49 -12.95
C LEU A 80 -1.40 6.02 -13.43
N ALA A 81 -2.01 5.14 -12.64
CA ALA A 81 -2.19 3.73 -12.99
C ALA A 81 -3.05 3.56 -14.24
N GLU A 82 -4.15 4.30 -14.34
CA GLU A 82 -5.01 4.29 -15.53
C GLU A 82 -4.26 4.73 -16.80
N ALA A 83 -3.43 5.78 -16.70
CA ALA A 83 -2.60 6.20 -17.82
C ALA A 83 -1.62 5.10 -18.25
N LYS A 84 -0.95 4.45 -17.29
CA LYS A 84 -0.02 3.35 -17.58
C LYS A 84 -0.71 2.10 -18.12
N ILE A 85 -1.90 1.75 -17.61
CA ILE A 85 -2.73 0.67 -18.15
C ILE A 85 -3.00 0.92 -19.63
N ARG A 86 -3.46 2.12 -20.01
CA ARG A 86 -3.69 2.48 -21.42
C ARG A 86 -2.43 2.39 -22.27
N GLU A 87 -1.30 2.91 -21.78
CA GLU A 87 -0.02 2.85 -22.50
C GLU A 87 0.45 1.40 -22.75
N ILE A 88 0.35 0.54 -21.73
CA ILE A 88 0.75 -0.88 -21.81
C ILE A 88 -0.19 -1.63 -22.76
N SER A 89 -1.51 -1.45 -22.62
CA SER A 89 -2.50 -2.08 -23.47
C SER A 89 -2.38 -1.63 -24.93
N ALA A 90 -2.05 -0.36 -25.20
CA ALA A 90 -1.79 0.13 -26.56
C ALA A 90 -0.58 -0.53 -27.24
N ARG A 91 0.38 -1.06 -26.45
CA ARG A 91 1.49 -1.89 -26.95
C ARG A 91 1.11 -3.37 -27.14
N GLY A 92 -0.14 -3.74 -26.89
CA GLY A 92 -0.61 -5.13 -26.94
C GLY A 92 -0.04 -6.00 -25.81
N ARG A 93 0.38 -5.39 -24.69
CA ARG A 93 1.01 -6.09 -23.57
C ARG A 93 0.00 -6.36 -22.46
N ARG A 94 0.17 -7.47 -21.73
CA ARG A 94 -0.69 -7.81 -20.59
C ARG A 94 -0.41 -6.88 -19.41
N VAL A 95 -1.46 -6.33 -18.80
CA VAL A 95 -1.30 -5.49 -17.59
C VAL A 95 -1.43 -6.32 -16.33
N ILE A 96 -0.44 -6.22 -15.46
CA ILE A 96 -0.42 -6.86 -14.14
C ILE A 96 -0.28 -5.79 -13.08
N VAL A 97 -1.26 -5.63 -12.19
CA VAL A 97 -1.14 -4.71 -11.05
C VAL A 97 -0.57 -5.50 -9.88
N CYS A 98 0.52 -5.05 -9.26
CA CYS A 98 1.14 -5.76 -8.13
C CYS A 98 1.36 -4.84 -6.94
N GLY A 99 0.86 -5.20 -5.76
CA GLY A 99 1.11 -4.37 -4.58
C GLY A 99 0.42 -4.77 -3.29
N GLY A 100 0.79 -4.06 -2.23
CA GLY A 100 0.26 -4.26 -0.88
C GLY A 100 -0.59 -3.10 -0.35
N THR A 101 -0.73 -2.02 -1.13
CA THR A 101 -1.54 -0.85 -0.75
C THR A 101 -2.96 -1.03 -1.26
N PHE A 102 -3.77 -1.76 -0.50
CA PHE A 102 -5.10 -2.18 -0.93
C PHE A 102 -6.07 -1.04 -1.24
N LEU A 103 -5.95 0.10 -0.58
CA LEU A 103 -6.77 1.27 -0.90
C LEU A 103 -6.52 1.74 -2.34
N TRP A 104 -5.27 1.67 -2.81
CA TRP A 104 -4.90 2.05 -4.18
C TRP A 104 -5.47 1.05 -5.18
N VAL A 105 -5.29 -0.25 -4.92
CA VAL A 105 -5.91 -1.32 -5.73
C VAL A 105 -7.42 -1.12 -5.82
N ARG A 106 -8.11 -0.84 -4.70
CA ARG A 106 -9.56 -0.55 -4.73
C ARG A 106 -9.89 0.70 -5.53
N ALA A 107 -9.13 1.78 -5.35
CA ALA A 107 -9.33 3.04 -6.06
C ALA A 107 -9.29 2.83 -7.58
N LEU A 108 -8.34 2.01 -8.06
CA LEU A 108 -8.27 1.63 -9.46
C LEU A 108 -9.48 0.78 -9.87
N LEU A 109 -9.73 -0.33 -9.17
CA LEU A 109 -10.70 -1.34 -9.61
C LEU A 109 -12.16 -0.89 -9.51
N TYR A 110 -12.48 0.04 -8.62
CA TYR A 110 -13.86 0.41 -8.29
C TYR A 110 -14.08 1.93 -8.24
N GLY A 111 -13.01 2.73 -8.16
CA GLY A 111 -13.11 4.15 -7.86
C GLY A 111 -13.07 4.45 -6.37
N LEU A 112 -13.17 5.75 -6.05
CA LEU A 112 -13.29 6.27 -4.70
C LEU A 112 -14.57 7.09 -4.59
N ALA A 113 -15.09 7.21 -3.37
CA ALA A 113 -16.19 8.13 -3.09
C ALA A 113 -15.75 9.57 -3.42
N GLU A 114 -16.64 10.32 -4.07
CA GLU A 114 -16.42 11.70 -4.52
C GLU A 114 -16.54 12.70 -3.37
N THR A 115 -15.72 12.52 -2.35
CA THR A 115 -15.66 13.40 -1.18
C THR A 115 -14.91 14.70 -1.50
N PRO A 116 -15.19 15.81 -0.78
CA PRO A 116 -14.45 17.06 -0.92
C PRO A 116 -12.94 16.87 -0.82
N PRO A 117 -12.12 17.67 -1.52
CA PRO A 117 -10.66 17.56 -1.46
C PRO A 117 -10.13 17.77 -0.04
N ALA A 118 -8.88 17.36 0.19
CA ALA A 118 -8.19 17.60 1.45
C ALA A 118 -8.00 19.11 1.70
N ASP A 119 -8.23 19.56 2.93
CA ASP A 119 -7.97 20.93 3.37
C ASP A 119 -6.89 20.95 4.46
N ALA A 120 -5.76 21.58 4.15
CA ALA A 120 -4.62 21.61 5.06
C ALA A 120 -4.89 22.41 6.35
N GLN A 121 -5.70 23.48 6.27
CA GLN A 121 -6.00 24.34 7.42
C GLN A 121 -6.90 23.60 8.41
N ILE A 122 -7.92 22.91 7.93
CA ILE A 122 -8.81 22.07 8.76
C ILE A 122 -8.00 20.96 9.44
N ARG A 123 -7.15 20.24 8.69
CA ARG A 123 -6.31 19.18 9.27
C ARG A 123 -5.37 19.68 10.35
N GLN A 124 -4.76 20.84 10.14
CA GLN A 124 -3.91 21.47 11.16
C GLN A 124 -4.71 21.91 12.38
N ALA A 125 -5.95 22.40 12.20
CA ALA A 125 -6.84 22.73 13.31
C ALA A 125 -7.20 21.47 14.12
N HIS A 126 -7.57 20.37 13.45
CA HIS A 126 -7.80 19.07 14.10
C HIS A 126 -6.57 18.58 14.87
N GLN A 127 -5.38 18.72 14.29
CA GLN A 127 -4.14 18.33 14.95
C GLN A 127 -3.92 19.13 16.25
N ARG A 128 -4.05 20.47 16.20
CA ARG A 128 -3.93 21.34 17.39
C ARG A 128 -4.97 20.99 18.46
N ARG A 129 -6.22 20.75 18.05
CA ARG A 129 -7.28 20.32 18.99
C ARG A 129 -6.98 18.96 19.61
N ALA A 130 -6.48 18.01 18.84
CA ALA A 130 -6.11 16.70 19.36
C ALA A 130 -4.94 16.76 20.35
N GLU A 131 -4.03 17.73 20.20
CA GLU A 131 -2.94 18.01 21.13
C GLU A 131 -3.43 18.70 22.41
N ALA A 132 -4.37 19.64 22.31
CA ALA A 132 -4.89 20.41 23.44
C ALA A 132 -5.97 19.67 24.24
N GLU A 133 -6.93 19.04 23.57
CA GLU A 133 -8.12 18.41 24.15
C GLU A 133 -7.99 16.88 24.25
N GLY A 134 -7.03 16.31 23.52
CA GLY A 134 -6.86 14.87 23.36
C GLY A 134 -7.68 14.29 22.20
N ARG A 135 -7.18 13.19 21.63
CA ARG A 135 -7.81 12.51 20.47
C ARG A 135 -9.22 12.00 20.76
N ALA A 136 -9.51 11.63 22.01
CA ALA A 136 -10.82 11.17 22.43
C ALA A 136 -11.90 12.27 22.27
N ALA A 137 -11.54 13.55 22.44
CA ALA A 137 -12.47 14.66 22.25
C ALA A 137 -12.93 14.78 20.79
N LEU A 138 -11.99 14.69 19.83
CA LEU A 138 -12.33 14.67 18.41
C LEU A 138 -13.14 13.44 18.03
N HIS A 139 -12.84 12.27 18.59
CA HIS A 139 -13.66 11.07 18.34
C HIS A 139 -15.08 11.23 18.89
N ALA A 140 -15.26 11.83 20.07
CA ALA A 140 -16.58 12.13 20.61
C ALA A 140 -17.37 13.15 19.76
N GLU A 141 -16.68 14.08 19.10
CA GLU A 141 -17.29 14.92 18.07
C GLU A 141 -17.72 14.11 16.85
N LEU A 142 -16.86 13.20 16.37
CA LEU A 142 -17.20 12.32 15.27
C LEU A 142 -18.42 11.45 15.58
N VAL A 143 -18.56 10.95 16.82
CA VAL A 143 -19.75 10.19 17.26
C VAL A 143 -21.04 10.99 17.06
N ARG A 144 -21.00 12.32 17.28
CA ARG A 144 -22.18 13.19 17.14
C ARG A 144 -22.57 13.42 15.69
N VAL A 145 -21.60 13.55 14.78
CA VAL A 145 -21.85 13.94 13.38
C VAL A 145 -21.86 12.76 12.39
N ASP A 146 -21.13 11.69 12.70
CA ASP A 146 -21.01 10.48 11.88
C ASP A 146 -20.79 9.23 12.76
N PRO A 147 -21.86 8.74 13.43
CA PRO A 147 -21.77 7.58 14.33
C PRO A 147 -21.29 6.30 13.63
N ASP A 148 -21.63 6.12 12.34
CA ASP A 148 -21.24 4.95 11.55
C ASP A 148 -19.73 4.92 11.26
N SER A 149 -19.12 6.07 10.98
CA SER A 149 -17.67 6.16 10.90
C SER A 149 -17.03 6.02 12.28
N ALA A 150 -17.59 6.66 13.32
CA ALA A 150 -17.06 6.60 14.68
C ALA A 150 -16.99 5.16 15.22
N ALA A 151 -18.01 4.32 14.95
CA ALA A 151 -18.06 2.93 15.37
C ALA A 151 -16.94 2.06 14.74
N ARG A 152 -16.48 2.42 13.54
CA ARG A 152 -15.45 1.68 12.79
C ARG A 152 -14.03 2.20 13.04
N LEU A 153 -13.90 3.46 13.42
CA LEU A 153 -12.60 4.12 13.59
C LEU A 153 -12.13 4.06 15.03
N ASN A 154 -10.87 3.67 15.22
CA ASN A 154 -10.25 3.73 16.54
C ASN A 154 -10.06 5.20 16.95
N PRO A 155 -10.39 5.61 18.20
CA PRO A 155 -10.21 6.99 18.66
C PRO A 155 -8.78 7.51 18.51
N ASN A 156 -7.77 6.64 18.53
CA ASN A 156 -6.37 7.02 18.37
C ASN A 156 -5.94 7.21 16.91
N ASP A 157 -6.78 6.82 15.93
CA ASP A 157 -6.52 7.01 14.50
C ASP A 157 -6.92 8.42 14.07
N LEU A 158 -6.14 9.41 14.54
CA LEU A 158 -6.38 10.82 14.29
C LEU A 158 -6.49 11.16 12.80
N VAL A 159 -5.74 10.46 11.94
CA VAL A 159 -5.76 10.71 10.49
C VAL A 159 -7.15 10.40 9.92
N ARG A 160 -7.73 9.25 10.27
CA ARG A 160 -9.06 8.86 9.76
C ARG A 160 -10.19 9.63 10.43
N VAL A 161 -10.07 9.90 11.72
CA VAL A 161 -11.05 10.73 12.46
C VAL A 161 -11.07 12.14 11.89
N SER A 162 -9.89 12.77 11.72
CA SER A 162 -9.73 14.08 11.10
C SER A 162 -10.31 14.12 9.69
N ARG A 163 -10.09 13.08 8.86
CA ARG A 163 -10.69 13.02 7.51
C ARG A 163 -12.22 12.93 7.54
N ALA A 164 -12.79 12.19 8.49
CA ALA A 164 -14.24 12.05 8.60
C ALA A 164 -14.90 13.37 9.03
N LEU A 165 -14.31 14.05 10.01
CA LEU A 165 -14.71 15.40 10.42
C LEU A 165 -14.52 16.43 9.31
N GLU A 166 -13.36 16.42 8.63
CA GLU A 166 -13.04 17.33 7.51
C GLU A 166 -14.09 17.24 6.39
N VAL A 167 -14.51 16.03 6.02
CA VAL A 167 -15.55 15.85 4.99
C VAL A 167 -16.89 16.41 5.46
N PHE A 168 -17.25 16.20 6.73
CA PHE A 168 -18.47 16.76 7.30
C PHE A 168 -18.43 18.29 7.35
N GLU A 169 -17.33 18.89 7.80
CA GLU A 169 -17.16 20.35 7.87
C GLU A 169 -17.22 21.02 6.50
N LEU A 170 -16.64 20.38 5.47
CA LEU A 170 -16.63 20.93 4.11
C LEU A 170 -17.95 20.76 3.35
N SER A 171 -18.71 19.69 3.64
CA SER A 171 -19.90 19.34 2.84
C SER A 171 -21.23 19.37 3.59
N GLY A 172 -21.21 19.42 4.92
CA GLY A 172 -22.38 19.19 5.77
C GLY A 172 -22.88 17.73 5.80
N ALA A 173 -22.27 16.82 5.03
CA ALA A 173 -22.66 15.42 4.94
C ALA A 173 -21.60 14.49 5.54
N PRO A 174 -22.00 13.49 6.35
CA PRO A 174 -21.05 12.59 7.01
C PRO A 174 -20.31 11.69 6.02
N LEU A 175 -19.05 11.36 6.31
CA LEU A 175 -18.22 10.51 5.45
C LEU A 175 -18.82 9.12 5.22
N SER A 176 -19.54 8.56 6.21
CA SER A 176 -20.28 7.31 6.07
C SER A 176 -21.29 7.34 4.93
N ARG A 177 -22.00 8.45 4.73
CA ARG A 177 -22.96 8.62 3.63
C ARG A 177 -22.27 8.51 2.27
N TRP A 178 -21.19 9.26 2.05
CA TRP A 178 -20.41 9.21 0.82
C TRP A 178 -19.88 7.79 0.52
N HIS A 179 -19.39 7.10 1.55
CA HIS A 179 -18.94 5.71 1.41
C HIS A 179 -20.09 4.74 1.12
N ALA A 180 -21.27 4.95 1.70
CA ALA A 180 -22.45 4.13 1.49
C ALA A 180 -23.03 4.33 0.08
N GLU A 181 -23.07 5.57 -0.42
CA GLU A 181 -23.50 5.89 -1.78
C GLU A 181 -22.55 5.30 -2.83
N HIS A 182 -21.23 5.37 -2.61
CA HIS A 182 -20.26 4.73 -3.50
C HIS A 182 -20.31 3.20 -3.40
N ALA A 183 -20.33 2.67 -2.17
CA ALA A 183 -20.31 1.25 -1.79
C ALA A 183 -19.24 0.36 -2.45
N PHE A 184 -18.36 0.91 -3.30
CA PHE A 184 -17.56 0.14 -4.24
C PHE A 184 -18.43 -0.79 -5.10
N ALA A 185 -19.67 -0.36 -5.40
CA ALA A 185 -20.68 -1.20 -6.05
C ALA A 185 -20.39 -1.42 -7.55
N ARG A 186 -19.72 -0.46 -8.21
CA ARG A 186 -19.38 -0.54 -9.62
C ARG A 186 -17.95 -1.01 -9.82
N VAL A 187 -17.79 -2.12 -10.54
CA VAL A 187 -16.49 -2.56 -11.05
C VAL A 187 -16.11 -1.65 -12.24
N ARG A 188 -14.97 -0.95 -12.15
CA ARG A 188 -14.39 -0.16 -13.23
C ARG A 188 -13.55 -1.00 -14.18
N HIS A 189 -12.79 -1.93 -13.61
CA HIS A 189 -11.94 -2.87 -14.36
C HIS A 189 -12.32 -4.30 -13.98
N PRO A 190 -12.76 -5.14 -14.93
CA PRO A 190 -12.84 -6.58 -14.70
C PRO A 190 -11.49 -7.09 -14.22
N HIS A 191 -11.44 -7.96 -13.21
CA HIS A 191 -10.17 -8.35 -12.61
C HIS A 191 -10.20 -9.71 -11.91
N ARG A 192 -9.01 -10.32 -11.81
CA ARG A 192 -8.71 -11.41 -10.90
C ARG A 192 -7.74 -10.95 -9.82
N LEU A 193 -8.11 -11.17 -8.57
CA LEU A 193 -7.19 -11.00 -7.45
C LEU A 193 -6.41 -12.30 -7.25
N LEU A 194 -5.09 -12.26 -7.43
CA LEU A 194 -4.18 -13.40 -7.26
C LEU A 194 -3.30 -13.19 -6.04
N GLY A 195 -3.03 -14.24 -5.27
CA GLY A 195 -2.11 -14.17 -4.14
C GLY A 195 -1.39 -15.48 -3.89
N VAL A 196 -0.21 -15.41 -3.26
CA VAL A 196 0.55 -16.60 -2.86
C VAL A 196 0.22 -16.96 -1.42
N ARG A 197 -0.25 -18.19 -1.21
CA ARG A 197 -0.55 -18.72 0.12
C ARG A 197 0.73 -19.13 0.81
N GLN A 198 1.04 -18.45 1.91
CA GLN A 198 2.14 -18.81 2.82
C GLN A 198 1.57 -19.30 4.15
N SER A 199 2.22 -20.29 4.78
CA SER A 199 1.96 -20.61 6.19
C SER A 199 2.40 -19.43 7.07
N ALA A 200 1.90 -19.39 8.31
CA ALA A 200 2.30 -18.33 9.25
C ALA A 200 3.82 -18.37 9.49
N ASP A 201 4.37 -19.56 9.73
CA ASP A 201 5.79 -19.75 10.03
C ASP A 201 6.68 -19.44 8.81
N ALA A 202 6.25 -19.84 7.61
CA ALA A 202 6.97 -19.50 6.38
C ALA A 202 7.00 -17.99 6.15
N LEU A 203 5.89 -17.30 6.40
CA LEU A 203 5.82 -15.84 6.29
C LEU A 203 6.72 -15.16 7.33
N ASP A 204 6.70 -15.62 8.57
CA ASP A 204 7.53 -15.12 9.68
C ASP A 204 9.02 -15.26 9.35
N ALA A 205 9.43 -16.44 8.92
CA ALA A 205 10.81 -16.72 8.52
C ALA A 205 11.25 -15.88 7.29
N ARG A 206 10.35 -15.65 6.34
CA ARG A 206 10.61 -14.77 5.18
C ARG A 206 10.73 -13.30 5.59
N ILE A 207 9.93 -12.83 6.55
CA ILE A 207 10.05 -11.49 7.11
C ILE A 207 11.41 -11.31 7.79
N ALA A 208 11.80 -12.25 8.66
CA ALA A 208 13.09 -12.20 9.35
C ALA A 208 14.27 -12.14 8.37
N ARG A 209 14.35 -13.09 7.42
CA ARG A 209 15.41 -13.10 6.40
C ARG A 209 15.44 -11.85 5.53
N ARG A 210 14.27 -11.30 5.18
CA ARG A 210 14.20 -10.07 4.39
C ARG A 210 14.72 -8.88 5.19
N LEU A 211 14.35 -8.78 6.46
CA LEU A 211 14.84 -7.73 7.36
C LEU A 211 16.36 -7.78 7.50
N ASP A 212 16.91 -8.97 7.76
CA ASP A 212 18.36 -9.15 7.93
C ASP A 212 19.12 -8.66 6.70
N ARG A 213 18.70 -9.09 5.50
CA ARG A 213 19.29 -8.62 4.24
C ARG A 213 19.17 -7.12 4.01
N MET A 214 18.05 -6.49 4.40
CA MET A 214 17.88 -5.04 4.26
C MET A 214 18.84 -4.29 5.19
N LEU A 215 18.98 -4.75 6.44
CA LEU A 215 19.92 -4.14 7.40
C LEU A 215 21.37 -4.30 6.92
N GLU A 216 21.74 -5.50 6.46
CA GLU A 216 23.06 -5.79 5.88
C GLU A 216 23.34 -4.94 4.63
N ALA A 217 22.33 -4.65 3.82
CA ALA A 217 22.44 -3.79 2.63
C ALA A 217 22.58 -2.30 2.95
N GLY A 218 22.55 -1.89 4.23
CA GLY A 218 22.74 -0.50 4.64
C GLY A 218 21.45 0.31 4.78
N TRP A 219 20.31 -0.32 5.10
CA TRP A 219 19.04 0.40 5.28
C TRP A 219 19.11 1.51 6.33
N VAL A 220 19.91 1.34 7.40
CA VAL A 220 20.10 2.41 8.40
C VAL A 220 20.77 3.63 7.78
N ALA A 221 21.83 3.42 7.00
CA ALA A 221 22.56 4.49 6.31
C ALA A 221 21.68 5.21 5.27
N GLU A 222 20.80 4.49 4.57
CA GLU A 222 19.79 5.10 3.69
C GLU A 222 18.91 6.09 4.45
N VAL A 223 18.40 5.71 5.62
CA VAL A 223 17.53 6.57 6.44
C VAL A 223 18.29 7.78 6.98
N GLU A 224 19.53 7.60 7.45
CA GLU A 224 20.39 8.69 7.88
C GLU A 224 20.63 9.70 6.73
N ALA A 225 20.92 9.22 5.53
CA ALA A 225 21.12 10.05 4.35
C ALA A 225 19.84 10.80 3.96
N LEU A 226 18.67 10.15 4.01
CA LEU A 226 17.39 10.79 3.74
C LEU A 226 17.08 11.89 4.76
N ILE A 227 17.37 11.67 6.05
CA ILE A 227 17.21 12.68 7.11
C ILE A 227 18.14 13.87 6.83
N ALA A 228 19.41 13.62 6.53
CA ALA A 228 20.39 14.67 6.22
C ALA A 228 20.01 15.50 4.98
N GLN A 229 19.31 14.89 4.02
CA GLN A 229 18.76 15.57 2.83
C GLN A 229 17.46 16.35 3.09
N GLY A 230 16.96 16.37 4.33
CA GLY A 230 15.73 17.09 4.71
C GLY A 230 14.45 16.27 4.52
N PHE A 231 14.53 14.96 4.29
CA PHE A 231 13.37 14.07 4.10
C PHE A 231 12.95 13.32 5.36
N GLY A 232 13.42 13.71 6.55
CA GLY A 232 13.06 13.06 7.82
C GLY A 232 11.56 13.08 8.16
N GLU A 233 10.83 14.08 7.65
CA GLU A 233 9.38 14.23 7.81
C GLU A 233 8.58 13.84 6.56
N ALA A 234 9.24 13.25 5.55
CA ALA A 234 8.55 12.72 4.38
C ALA A 234 7.51 11.67 4.77
N ARG A 235 6.39 11.61 4.04
CA ARG A 235 5.29 10.66 4.31
C ARG A 235 5.78 9.20 4.34
N ALA A 236 6.69 8.85 3.43
CA ALA A 236 7.31 7.53 3.34
C ALA A 236 8.10 7.15 4.60
N MET A 237 8.63 8.13 5.34
CA MET A 237 9.37 7.91 6.59
C MET A 237 8.49 7.39 7.72
N GLY A 238 7.16 7.56 7.62
CA GLY A 238 6.18 6.95 8.53
C GLY A 238 5.88 5.47 8.25
N SER A 239 6.44 4.89 7.18
CA SER A 239 6.21 3.49 6.83
C SER A 239 6.96 2.52 7.76
N VAL A 240 6.53 1.27 7.75
CA VAL A 240 7.11 0.22 8.61
C VAL A 240 8.58 0.02 8.26
N GLY A 241 9.43 -0.05 9.27
CA GLY A 241 10.89 -0.08 9.11
C GLY A 241 11.49 1.33 9.13
N TYR A 242 11.15 2.17 8.14
CA TYR A 242 11.61 3.56 8.07
C TYR A 242 11.28 4.33 9.35
N LYS A 243 10.06 4.19 9.88
CA LYS A 243 9.65 4.84 11.13
C LYS A 243 10.55 4.44 12.29
N GLN A 244 10.81 3.13 12.44
CA GLN A 244 11.61 2.60 13.55
C GLN A 244 13.07 3.06 13.45
N ILE A 245 13.63 3.06 12.24
CA ILE A 245 15.01 3.51 12.00
C ILE A 245 15.11 5.02 12.23
N ARG A 246 14.17 5.83 11.70
CA ARG A 246 14.13 7.28 11.96
C ARG A 246 14.09 7.56 13.46
N GLU A 247 13.19 6.92 14.21
CA GLU A 247 13.09 7.08 15.67
C GLU A 247 14.39 6.71 16.39
N ALA A 248 15.07 5.64 15.95
CA ALA A 248 16.36 5.24 16.50
C ALA A 248 17.46 6.26 16.19
N VAL A 249 17.54 6.75 14.95
CA VAL A 249 18.51 7.78 14.53
C VAL A 249 18.28 9.08 15.30
N SER A 250 17.04 9.56 15.38
CA SER A 250 16.71 10.80 16.09
C SER A 250 16.95 10.74 17.60
N SER A 251 16.80 9.55 18.22
CA SER A 251 17.03 9.38 19.66
C SER A 251 18.45 8.94 20.02
N GLY A 252 19.28 8.58 19.02
CA GLY A 252 20.56 7.90 19.23
C GLY A 252 20.43 6.48 19.82
N ASN A 253 19.21 5.96 19.98
CA ASN A 253 18.96 4.66 20.59
C ASN A 253 18.69 3.57 19.53
N THR A 254 19.74 2.81 19.22
CA THR A 254 19.69 1.67 18.30
C THR A 254 19.41 0.33 18.98
N ALA A 255 19.24 0.30 20.32
CA ALA A 255 18.93 -0.92 21.04
C ALA A 255 17.66 -1.57 20.49
N ASP A 256 17.71 -2.88 20.33
CA ASP A 256 16.62 -3.71 19.81
C ASP A 256 16.01 -3.23 18.48
N LEU A 257 16.72 -2.42 17.68
CA LEU A 257 16.17 -1.84 16.45
C LEU A 257 15.64 -2.91 15.50
N ARG A 258 16.41 -3.98 15.29
CA ARG A 258 16.00 -5.14 14.51
C ARG A 258 14.69 -5.73 15.02
N GLU A 259 14.58 -5.97 16.33
CA GLU A 259 13.38 -6.57 16.93
C GLU A 259 12.16 -5.63 16.85
N ARG A 260 12.38 -4.31 17.01
CA ARG A 260 11.33 -3.30 16.81
C ARG A 260 10.79 -3.32 15.38
N ILE A 261 11.67 -3.34 14.37
CA ILE A 261 11.28 -3.42 12.95
C ILE A 261 10.57 -4.75 12.68
N TYR A 262 11.10 -5.85 13.21
CA TYR A 262 10.52 -7.17 13.06
C TYR A 262 9.08 -7.23 13.56
N ARG A 263 8.84 -6.82 14.82
CA ARG A 263 7.50 -6.76 15.42
C ARG A 263 6.55 -5.88 14.63
N ALA A 264 7.00 -4.69 14.22
CA ALA A 264 6.20 -3.77 13.41
C ALA A 264 5.80 -4.40 12.06
N THR A 265 6.72 -5.10 11.41
CA THR A 265 6.50 -5.79 10.13
C THR A 265 5.52 -6.95 10.27
N ARG A 266 5.59 -7.72 11.36
CA ARG A 266 4.60 -8.78 11.66
C ARG A 266 3.20 -8.22 11.89
N VAL A 267 3.09 -7.12 12.65
CA VAL A 267 1.80 -6.45 12.86
C VAL A 267 1.23 -5.96 11.54
N PHE A 268 2.06 -5.39 10.67
CA PHE A 268 1.66 -4.94 9.34
C PHE A 268 1.20 -6.10 8.44
N ALA A 269 1.98 -7.17 8.35
CA ALA A 269 1.60 -8.37 7.60
C ALA A 269 0.29 -8.99 8.10
N ARG A 270 0.07 -9.01 9.43
CA ARG A 270 -1.19 -9.47 10.02
C ARG A 270 -2.37 -8.59 9.60
N ARG A 271 -2.22 -7.26 9.64
CA ARG A 271 -3.26 -6.32 9.18
C ARG A 271 -3.60 -6.54 7.70
N GLN A 272 -2.59 -6.76 6.86
CA GLN A 272 -2.79 -7.06 5.44
C GLN A 272 -3.55 -8.37 5.24
N ARG A 273 -3.20 -9.43 5.99
CA ARG A 273 -3.92 -10.71 5.95
C ARG A 273 -5.37 -10.58 6.40
N THR A 274 -5.65 -9.82 7.46
CA THR A 274 -7.03 -9.57 7.92
C THR A 274 -7.86 -8.92 6.82
N TRP A 275 -7.30 -7.92 6.13
CA TRP A 275 -7.99 -7.27 5.02
C TRP A 275 -8.25 -8.24 3.86
N LEU A 276 -7.25 -9.02 3.46
CA LEU A 276 -7.35 -9.97 2.34
C LEU A 276 -8.35 -11.12 2.56
N ARG A 277 -8.71 -11.44 3.81
CA ARG A 277 -9.73 -12.47 4.11
C ARG A 277 -11.12 -12.12 3.60
N ALA A 278 -11.43 -10.83 3.50
CA ALA A 278 -12.73 -10.34 3.05
C ALA A 278 -12.78 -10.12 1.53
N GLN A 279 -11.79 -10.60 0.78
CA GLN A 279 -11.65 -10.37 -0.65
C GLN A 279 -11.64 -11.70 -1.41
N PRO A 280 -12.18 -11.75 -2.64
CA PRO A 280 -12.21 -12.97 -3.45
C PRO A 280 -10.84 -13.27 -4.08
N VAL A 281 -9.81 -13.41 -3.25
CA VAL A 281 -8.44 -13.69 -3.71
C VAL A 281 -8.30 -15.16 -4.08
N GLU A 282 -7.85 -15.41 -5.30
CA GLU A 282 -7.38 -16.71 -5.74
C GLU A 282 -5.99 -16.97 -5.15
N TRP A 283 -5.95 -17.92 -4.22
CA TRP A 283 -4.72 -18.25 -3.49
C TRP A 283 -3.97 -19.41 -4.14
N LEU A 284 -2.87 -19.10 -4.82
CA LEU A 284 -1.95 -20.07 -5.38
C LEU A 284 -1.06 -20.67 -4.28
N LYS A 285 -0.84 -21.99 -4.34
CA LYS A 285 0.18 -22.64 -3.51
C LYS A 285 1.59 -22.28 -4.04
N PRO A 286 2.62 -22.19 -3.18
CA PRO A 286 3.96 -21.80 -3.60
C PRO A 286 4.53 -22.64 -4.76
N GLU A 287 4.26 -23.94 -4.78
CA GLU A 287 4.77 -24.85 -5.81
C GLU A 287 4.20 -24.48 -7.19
N ARG A 288 2.91 -24.14 -7.24
CA ARG A 288 2.27 -23.65 -8.47
C ARG A 288 2.73 -22.22 -8.81
N ALA A 289 2.85 -21.36 -7.80
CA ALA A 289 3.23 -19.96 -7.98
C ALA A 289 4.67 -19.78 -8.45
N PHE A 290 5.60 -20.71 -8.15
CA PHE A 290 7.03 -20.55 -8.42
C PHE A 290 7.66 -21.63 -9.31
N ALA A 291 7.05 -22.81 -9.47
CA ALA A 291 7.62 -23.90 -10.26
C ALA A 291 6.73 -24.40 -11.41
N GLY A 292 5.44 -24.01 -11.46
CA GLY A 292 4.51 -24.46 -12.52
C GLY A 292 4.45 -23.53 -13.74
N ASP A 293 3.82 -24.02 -14.81
CA ASP A 293 3.36 -23.21 -15.95
C ASP A 293 2.15 -22.37 -15.52
N LEU A 294 2.39 -21.08 -15.32
CA LEU A 294 1.38 -20.13 -14.87
C LEU A 294 0.37 -19.78 -15.97
N ALA A 295 0.75 -19.85 -17.26
CA ALA A 295 -0.13 -19.49 -18.36
C ALA A 295 -1.27 -20.51 -18.48
N SER A 296 -0.92 -21.80 -18.50
CA SER A 296 -1.91 -22.89 -18.52
C SER A 296 -2.79 -22.88 -17.28
N ALA A 297 -2.22 -22.63 -16.09
CA ALA A 297 -2.98 -22.57 -14.85
C ALA A 297 -4.03 -21.44 -14.80
N LEU A 298 -3.79 -20.34 -15.53
CA LEU A 298 -4.75 -19.25 -15.66
C LEU A 298 -5.80 -19.49 -16.75
N ALA A 299 -5.47 -20.29 -17.78
CA ALA A 299 -6.31 -20.57 -18.95
C ALA A 299 -7.30 -21.73 -18.77
N GLU A 300 -6.99 -22.74 -17.93
CA GLU A 300 -7.87 -23.90 -17.65
C GLU A 300 -9.21 -23.53 -16.95
N ARG A 301 -9.53 -22.25 -16.79
CA ARG A 301 -10.69 -21.76 -16.04
C ARG A 301 -11.51 -20.69 -16.77
N GLU A 302 -11.21 -20.42 -18.06
CA GLU A 302 -12.14 -19.79 -19.01
C GLU A 302 -13.09 -20.84 -19.59
#